data_AF-A0A3Q0IS90-F1
#
_entry.id   AF-A0A3Q0IS90-F1
#
_cell.length_a   1.000
_cell.length_b   1.000
_cell.length_c   1.000
_cell.angle_alpha   90.00
_cell.angle_beta   90.00
_cell.angle_gamma   90.00
#
_symmetry.space_group_name_H-M   'P 1'
#
loop_
_entity.id
_entity.type
_entity.pdbx_description
1 polymer ?
#
loop_
_entity_poly.entity_id
_entity_poly.type
_entity_poly.pdbx_seq_one_letter_code
_entity_poly.pdbx_strand_id
1 'polypeptide(L)'
;MVSPYAYHSRSDSPTDRGLTDYLLFWLQIMFRGVTFGMNVFVLRHLNQDVIGVMNVRLLLLESTVLFLSREAFRRACISQTTQHNWPQVINLIWLTVPICSVLCVLFGFIWLHVLTIPDPSVTTHYAVGVWSIAISCVMEMCCEPLYLVAQAFLFIRLRVVCESVIVGVRTATFTLLVFTWASPGAVLAFSIAQLLSIGAYMVSLYAYFWWYLRQRAAITREAGQASRETLDGKETPNVGRNETPDGKETTTENETPSRGRNETASGVNETPDGGGKRVPLERKQSLEEEFPFRAMTDFLPKRLENESQMDVKLLRLTWSFMKQGLLKQLLTDGERYVMTVFPLLTFSEQGTFDVVNNLGSLAARFLFRPIEESCYFYFSQVVQRDLPIEKQNQVSLEVVVVNTMDLDPEVGGSSPSQIIKFMPSVTLHLARRLFSLPRYNKTMVALSIIFLSTNWLFTMLVGSVGFILANCFNMATRIVQSIRFIRFRYKHSGFDPLRGLIPGKLFSISLLISLVVTVLSEYFLYETSKLYHFLVGAVCFLLVVACWIKEEKELVPLIMSKIRPAAKTE
;
A
#
# COMPACT_ATOMS: atom_id res chain seq x y z
N MET A 1 -9.68 8.72 -18.06
CA MET A 1 -8.59 8.00 -17.37
C MET A 1 -7.73 7.32 -18.42
N VAL A 2 -6.55 7.88 -18.73
CA VAL A 2 -5.64 7.40 -19.78
C VAL A 2 -4.54 6.51 -19.16
N SER A 3 -3.99 5.57 -19.93
CA SER A 3 -2.85 4.70 -19.56
C SER A 3 -1.72 5.48 -18.85
N PRO A 4 -1.05 4.91 -17.81
CA PRO A 4 0.12 5.51 -17.17
C PRO A 4 1.26 5.88 -18.13
N TYR A 5 1.33 5.24 -19.28
CA TYR A 5 2.42 5.42 -20.23
C TYR A 5 2.09 6.39 -21.38
N ALA A 6 0.84 6.39 -21.85
CA ALA A 6 0.34 7.51 -22.67
C ALA A 6 0.26 8.83 -21.88
N TYR A 7 0.42 8.76 -20.55
CA TYR A 7 0.54 9.90 -19.64
C TYR A 7 1.91 10.60 -19.70
N HIS A 8 2.97 9.92 -20.16
CA HIS A 8 4.29 10.54 -20.35
C HIS A 8 4.48 11.12 -21.75
N SER A 9 3.66 10.75 -22.73
CA SER A 9 3.78 11.22 -24.11
C SER A 9 2.79 12.33 -24.50
N ARG A 10 1.78 12.63 -23.66
CA ARG A 10 0.84 13.73 -23.92
C ARG A 10 1.35 14.99 -23.24
N SER A 11 1.43 16.06 -24.02
CA SER A 11 1.82 17.42 -23.64
C SER A 11 0.82 18.08 -22.67
N ASP A 12 0.43 17.39 -21.60
CA ASP A 12 -0.33 18.01 -20.52
C ASP A 12 0.65 18.86 -19.70
N SER A 13 0.32 20.14 -19.53
CA SER A 13 1.14 21.07 -18.77
C SER A 13 1.47 20.47 -17.38
N PRO A 14 2.68 20.64 -16.84
CA PRO A 14 3.02 20.19 -15.49
C PRO A 14 2.00 20.68 -14.43
N THR A 15 1.40 21.84 -14.69
CA THR A 15 0.42 22.53 -13.85
C THR A 15 -0.93 21.81 -13.77
N ASP A 16 -1.46 21.30 -14.90
CA ASP A 16 -2.71 20.53 -14.92
C ASP A 16 -2.56 19.16 -14.24
N ARG A 17 -1.38 18.56 -14.36
CA ARG A 17 -1.04 17.29 -13.70
C ARG A 17 -1.08 17.43 -12.18
N GLY A 18 -0.38 18.43 -11.64
CA GLY A 18 -0.40 18.72 -10.21
C GLY A 18 -1.82 18.95 -9.70
N LEU A 19 -2.60 19.79 -10.37
CA LEU A 19 -3.97 20.10 -9.95
C LEU A 19 -4.87 18.86 -9.85
N THR A 20 -4.81 17.94 -10.82
CA THR A 20 -5.60 16.70 -10.77
C THR A 20 -5.20 15.77 -9.63
N ASP A 21 -3.91 15.64 -9.34
CA ASP A 21 -3.42 14.81 -8.24
C ASP A 21 -3.74 15.44 -6.87
N TYR A 22 -3.68 16.78 -6.76
CA TYR A 22 -4.13 17.51 -5.59
C TYR A 22 -5.63 17.36 -5.34
N LEU A 23 -6.46 17.50 -6.38
CA LEU A 23 -7.91 17.30 -6.29
C LEU A 23 -8.23 15.87 -5.84
N LEU A 24 -7.51 14.87 -6.37
CA LEU A 24 -7.68 13.47 -5.97
C LEU A 24 -7.31 13.25 -4.50
N PHE A 25 -6.22 13.86 -4.03
CA PHE A 25 -5.80 13.80 -2.63
C PHE A 25 -6.86 14.39 -1.68
N TRP A 26 -7.36 15.59 -1.96
CA TRP A 26 -8.40 16.22 -1.14
C TRP A 26 -9.72 15.48 -1.19
N LEU A 27 -10.09 14.94 -2.35
CA LEU A 27 -11.26 14.09 -2.49
C LEU A 27 -11.15 12.84 -1.61
N GLN A 28 -9.97 12.21 -1.52
CA GLN A 28 -9.75 11.08 -0.62
C GLN A 28 -9.87 11.46 0.86
N ILE A 29 -9.32 12.61 1.26
CA ILE A 29 -9.46 13.10 2.64
C ILE A 29 -10.94 13.32 2.97
N MET A 30 -11.67 13.99 2.08
CA MET A 30 -13.11 14.21 2.25
C MET A 30 -13.86 12.88 2.37
N PHE A 31 -13.56 11.91 1.51
CA PHE A 31 -14.19 10.59 1.55
C PHE A 31 -13.89 9.84 2.86
N ARG A 32 -12.66 9.95 3.37
CA ARG A 32 -12.27 9.40 4.68
C ARG A 32 -13.02 10.08 5.83
N GLY A 33 -13.25 11.39 5.74
CA GLY A 33 -14.07 12.14 6.71
C GLY A 33 -15.52 11.69 6.71
N VAL A 34 -16.13 11.54 5.53
CA VAL A 34 -17.52 11.06 5.39
C VAL A 34 -17.67 9.63 5.91
N THR A 35 -16.77 8.73 5.52
CA THR A 35 -16.80 7.33 5.97
C THR A 35 -16.57 7.23 7.49
N PHE A 36 -15.69 8.05 8.06
CA PHE A 36 -15.55 8.16 9.51
C PHE A 36 -16.85 8.61 10.19
N GLY A 37 -17.50 9.65 9.68
CA GLY A 37 -18.79 10.13 10.20
C GLY A 37 -19.89 9.07 10.14
N MET A 38 -19.98 8.34 9.03
CA MET A 38 -20.92 7.23 8.87
C MET A 38 -20.63 6.08 9.84
N ASN A 39 -19.36 5.74 10.06
CA ASN A 39 -18.98 4.72 11.04
C ASN A 39 -19.35 5.14 12.46
N VAL A 40 -19.13 6.40 12.85
CA VAL A 40 -19.58 6.93 14.14
C VAL A 40 -21.10 6.86 14.28
N PHE A 41 -21.84 7.16 13.21
CA PHE A 41 -23.30 7.03 13.19
C PHE A 41 -23.73 5.57 13.40
N VAL A 42 -23.11 4.61 12.71
CA VAL A 42 -23.39 3.18 12.86
C VAL A 42 -23.15 2.73 14.31
N LEU A 43 -22.04 3.16 14.93
CA LEU A 43 -21.73 2.83 16.33
C LEU A 43 -22.78 3.30 17.33
N ARG A 44 -23.59 4.32 17.00
CA ARG A 44 -24.70 4.77 17.86
C ARG A 44 -25.97 3.93 17.73
N HIS A 45 -26.07 3.11 16.69
CA HIS A 45 -27.27 2.31 16.39
C HIS A 45 -27.07 0.81 16.64
N LEU A 46 -25.84 0.39 16.94
CA LEU A 46 -25.50 -1.01 17.14
C LEU A 46 -25.14 -1.31 18.60
N ASN A 47 -25.59 -2.46 19.08
CA ASN A 47 -25.14 -2.99 20.36
C ASN A 47 -23.66 -3.39 20.28
N GLN A 48 -22.94 -3.16 21.38
CA GLN A 48 -21.49 -3.44 21.49
C GLN A 48 -21.15 -4.92 21.21
N ASP A 49 -22.02 -5.84 21.61
CA ASP A 49 -21.82 -7.28 21.33
C ASP A 49 -21.81 -7.57 19.83
N VAL A 50 -22.73 -6.97 19.07
CA VAL A 50 -22.81 -7.16 17.62
C VAL A 50 -21.58 -6.57 16.93
N ILE A 51 -21.09 -5.42 17.42
CA ILE A 51 -19.85 -4.80 16.96
C ILE A 51 -18.66 -5.74 17.19
N GLY A 52 -18.58 -6.39 18.36
CA GLY A 52 -17.53 -7.38 18.66
C GLY A 52 -17.57 -8.59 17.72
N VAL A 53 -18.76 -9.15 17.48
CA VAL A 53 -18.95 -10.26 16.53
C VAL A 53 -18.47 -9.87 15.14
N MET A 54 -18.84 -8.70 14.67
CA MET A 54 -18.50 -8.24 13.33
C MET A 54 -17.02 -7.86 13.18
N ASN A 55 -16.55 -6.87 13.96
CA ASN A 55 -15.27 -6.22 13.73
C ASN A 55 -14.08 -7.01 14.28
N VAL A 56 -14.30 -7.83 15.31
CA VAL A 56 -13.25 -8.68 15.85
C VAL A 56 -13.32 -10.06 15.22
N ARG A 57 -14.45 -10.76 15.27
CA ARG A 57 -14.49 -12.17 14.82
C ARG A 57 -14.63 -12.34 13.31
N LEU A 58 -15.63 -11.71 12.67
CA LEU A 58 -15.87 -11.92 11.24
C LEU A 58 -14.78 -11.27 10.38
N LEU A 59 -14.33 -10.06 10.73
CA LEU A 59 -13.20 -9.42 10.03
C LEU A 59 -11.86 -10.13 10.29
N LEU A 60 -11.68 -10.83 11.41
CA LEU A 60 -10.50 -11.68 11.61
C LEU A 60 -10.51 -12.89 10.67
N LEU A 61 -11.68 -13.48 10.40
CA LEU A 61 -11.80 -14.54 9.40
C LEU A 61 -11.38 -14.02 8.02
N GLU A 62 -11.91 -12.87 7.62
CA GLU A 62 -11.58 -12.20 6.35
C GLU A 62 -10.06 -11.93 6.24
N SER A 63 -9.48 -11.26 7.25
CA SER A 63 -8.05 -10.90 7.23
C SER A 63 -7.16 -12.15 7.22
N THR A 64 -7.51 -13.18 7.99
CA THR A 64 -6.74 -14.43 8.06
C THR A 64 -6.72 -15.16 6.72
N VAL A 65 -7.88 -15.36 6.10
CA VAL A 65 -8.00 -16.08 4.83
C VAL A 65 -7.31 -15.33 3.70
N LEU A 66 -7.55 -14.02 3.59
CA LEU A 66 -6.92 -13.19 2.55
C LEU A 66 -5.41 -13.12 2.74
N PHE A 67 -4.93 -13.00 3.97
CA PHE A 67 -3.48 -12.96 4.23
C PHE A 67 -2.79 -14.25 3.78
N LEU A 68 -3.32 -15.40 4.23
CA LEU A 68 -2.74 -16.72 3.95
C LEU A 68 -2.82 -17.11 2.47
N SER A 69 -3.84 -16.66 1.76
CA SER A 69 -4.01 -16.96 0.33
C SER A 69 -3.18 -16.05 -0.56
N ARG A 70 -2.99 -14.77 -0.21
CA ARG A 70 -2.55 -13.74 -1.16
C ARG A 70 -1.18 -13.13 -0.91
N GLU A 71 -0.85 -12.79 0.34
CA GLU A 71 0.21 -11.83 0.64
C GLU A 71 1.58 -12.28 0.09
N ALA A 72 1.88 -13.57 0.25
CA ALA A 72 3.13 -14.16 -0.24
C ALA A 72 3.23 -14.12 -1.78
N PHE A 73 2.15 -14.43 -2.48
CA PHE A 73 2.09 -14.45 -3.94
C PHE A 73 2.24 -13.04 -4.50
N ARG A 74 1.47 -12.08 -3.96
CA ARG A 74 1.53 -10.68 -4.37
C ARG A 74 2.94 -10.11 -4.22
N ARG A 75 3.59 -10.36 -3.08
CA ARG A 75 4.97 -9.89 -2.84
C ARG A 75 5.98 -10.51 -3.80
N ALA A 76 5.84 -11.79 -4.14
CA ALA A 76 6.72 -12.43 -5.12
C ALA A 76 6.49 -11.86 -6.52
N CYS A 77 5.24 -11.79 -6.98
CA CYS A 77 4.89 -11.38 -8.34
C CYS A 77 5.08 -9.89 -8.63
N ILE A 78 5.41 -9.07 -7.62
CA ILE A 78 5.77 -7.65 -7.79
C ILE A 78 7.30 -7.45 -7.78
N SER A 79 8.08 -8.48 -7.42
CA SER A 79 9.54 -8.39 -7.50
C SER A 79 9.99 -8.50 -8.96
N GLN A 80 10.92 -7.65 -9.40
CA GLN A 80 11.57 -7.76 -10.73
C GLN A 80 10.61 -7.82 -11.94
N THR A 81 9.56 -6.99 -11.95
CA THR A 81 8.46 -7.02 -12.95
C THR A 81 8.89 -6.89 -14.42
N THR A 82 10.04 -6.28 -14.70
CA THR A 82 10.57 -6.11 -16.06
C THR A 82 11.08 -7.40 -16.69
N GLN A 83 11.37 -8.43 -15.88
CA GLN A 83 11.91 -9.72 -16.34
C GLN A 83 10.82 -10.80 -16.44
N HIS A 84 9.55 -10.45 -16.23
CA HIS A 84 8.48 -11.42 -16.11
C HIS A 84 7.99 -11.96 -17.45
N ASN A 85 7.83 -13.29 -17.49
CA ASN A 85 6.94 -13.95 -18.44
C ASN A 85 5.50 -13.88 -17.88
N TRP A 86 4.75 -12.87 -18.30
CA TRP A 86 3.42 -12.55 -17.74
C TRP A 86 2.41 -13.70 -17.75
N PRO A 87 2.28 -14.52 -18.81
CA PRO A 87 1.45 -15.72 -18.78
C PRO A 87 1.77 -16.67 -17.61
N GLN A 88 3.06 -16.89 -17.31
CA GLN A 88 3.49 -17.74 -16.19
C GLN A 88 3.15 -17.10 -14.83
N VAL A 89 3.27 -15.77 -14.72
CA VAL A 89 2.87 -15.00 -13.53
C VAL A 89 1.35 -15.07 -13.30
N ILE A 90 0.56 -14.95 -14.37
CA ILE A 90 -0.91 -15.08 -14.31
C ILE A 90 -1.31 -16.48 -13.83
N ASN A 91 -0.74 -17.53 -14.41
CA ASN A 91 -1.00 -18.90 -13.94
C ASN A 91 -0.65 -19.08 -12.45
N LEU A 92 0.48 -18.51 -12.00
CA LEU A 92 0.91 -18.58 -10.61
C LEU A 92 -0.05 -17.84 -9.66
N ILE A 93 -0.47 -16.61 -9.99
CA ILE A 93 -1.36 -15.83 -9.12
C ILE A 93 -2.76 -16.43 -9.06
N TRP A 94 -3.23 -17.12 -10.10
CA TRP A 94 -4.51 -17.83 -10.05
C TRP A 94 -4.55 -18.97 -9.03
N LEU A 95 -3.41 -19.49 -8.55
CA LEU A 95 -3.39 -20.44 -7.43
C LEU A 95 -3.97 -19.86 -6.13
N THR A 96 -4.02 -18.53 -5.99
CA THR A 96 -4.61 -17.87 -4.81
C THR A 96 -6.10 -18.18 -4.65
N VAL A 97 -6.85 -18.38 -5.75
CA VAL A 97 -8.30 -18.67 -5.72
C VAL A 97 -8.62 -20.05 -5.13
N PRO A 98 -8.07 -21.18 -5.61
CA PRO A 98 -8.33 -22.49 -5.00
C PRO A 98 -7.75 -22.58 -3.59
N ILE A 99 -6.60 -21.96 -3.31
CA ILE A 99 -6.05 -21.89 -1.94
C ILE A 99 -7.04 -21.16 -1.02
N CYS A 100 -7.52 -19.98 -1.42
CA CYS A 100 -8.52 -19.23 -0.68
C CYS A 100 -9.80 -20.04 -0.46
N SER A 101 -10.28 -20.73 -1.48
CA SER A 101 -11.49 -21.57 -1.38
C SER A 101 -11.34 -22.67 -0.33
N VAL A 102 -10.21 -23.39 -0.30
CA VAL A 102 -9.92 -24.40 0.72
C VAL A 102 -9.81 -23.78 2.12
N LEU A 103 -9.14 -22.63 2.23
CA LEU A 103 -9.01 -21.91 3.50
C LEU A 103 -10.36 -21.39 4.00
N CYS A 104 -11.23 -20.90 3.13
CA CYS A 104 -12.59 -20.48 3.46
C CYS A 104 -13.41 -21.63 4.05
N VAL A 105 -13.32 -22.83 3.48
CA VAL A 105 -14.01 -24.01 4.02
C VAL A 105 -13.42 -24.40 5.38
N LEU A 106 -12.09 -24.46 5.48
CA LEU A 106 -11.40 -24.83 6.73
C LEU A 106 -11.69 -23.85 7.87
N PHE A 107 -11.43 -22.56 7.67
CA PHE A 107 -11.64 -21.54 8.70
C PHE A 107 -13.14 -21.24 8.91
N GLY A 108 -13.97 -21.33 7.87
CA GLY A 108 -15.42 -21.24 8.01
C GLY A 108 -15.97 -22.34 8.91
N PHE A 109 -15.49 -23.59 8.75
CA PHE A 109 -15.83 -24.70 9.64
C PHE A 109 -15.41 -24.42 11.09
N ILE A 110 -14.19 -23.91 11.31
CA ILE A 110 -13.72 -23.53 12.64
C ILE A 110 -14.64 -22.47 13.27
N TRP A 111 -15.03 -21.43 12.50
CA TRP A 111 -15.89 -20.35 13.01
C TRP A 111 -17.31 -20.82 13.31
N LEU A 112 -17.84 -21.78 12.55
CA LEU A 112 -19.21 -22.28 12.73
C LEU A 112 -19.34 -23.35 13.81
N HIS A 113 -18.32 -24.19 13.98
CA HIS A 113 -18.45 -25.43 14.75
C HIS A 113 -17.44 -25.60 15.87
N VAL A 114 -16.30 -24.89 15.84
CA VAL A 114 -15.24 -25.01 16.86
C VAL A 114 -15.28 -23.83 17.82
N LEU A 115 -15.48 -22.61 17.32
CA LEU A 115 -15.60 -21.42 18.14
C LEU A 115 -16.96 -21.35 18.84
N THR A 116 -16.99 -20.68 20.00
CA THR A 116 -18.23 -20.40 20.73
C THR A 116 -19.18 -19.58 19.86
N ILE A 117 -20.34 -20.14 19.54
CA ILE A 117 -21.35 -19.48 18.71
C ILE A 117 -21.98 -18.33 19.52
N PRO A 118 -22.17 -17.12 18.95
CA PRO A 118 -22.86 -16.03 19.63
C PRO A 118 -24.29 -16.42 20.02
N ASP A 119 -24.75 -15.93 21.17
CA ASP A 119 -26.13 -16.15 21.61
C ASP A 119 -27.13 -15.58 20.57
N PRO A 120 -28.25 -16.26 20.29
CA PRO A 120 -29.28 -15.76 19.38
C PRO A 120 -29.82 -14.37 19.70
N SER A 121 -29.76 -13.95 20.98
CA SER A 121 -30.10 -12.58 21.42
C SER A 121 -29.14 -11.52 20.88
N VAL A 122 -27.88 -11.88 20.61
CA VAL A 122 -26.88 -11.01 19.98
C VAL A 122 -27.10 -11.01 18.47
N THR A 123 -27.15 -12.19 17.85
CA THR A 123 -27.48 -12.32 16.42
C THR A 123 -28.01 -13.70 16.05
N THR A 124 -29.05 -13.72 15.22
CA THR A 124 -29.59 -14.94 14.60
C THR A 124 -28.91 -15.27 13.27
N HIS A 125 -28.10 -14.35 12.73
CA HIS A 125 -27.56 -14.42 11.37
C HIS A 125 -26.05 -14.69 11.34
N TYR A 126 -25.47 -15.25 12.41
CA TYR A 126 -24.03 -15.51 12.50
C TYR A 126 -23.51 -16.41 11.37
N ALA A 127 -24.23 -17.49 11.05
CA ALA A 127 -23.83 -18.40 9.98
C ALA A 127 -23.82 -17.72 8.60
N VAL A 128 -24.79 -16.84 8.35
CA VAL A 128 -24.84 -16.01 7.13
C VAL A 128 -23.62 -15.08 7.09
N GLY A 129 -23.27 -14.49 8.24
CA GLY A 129 -22.03 -13.73 8.43
C GLY A 129 -20.79 -14.48 7.95
N VAL A 130 -20.56 -15.69 8.47
CA VAL A 130 -19.39 -16.51 8.14
C VAL A 130 -19.33 -16.86 6.66
N TRP A 131 -20.44 -17.35 6.08
CA TRP A 131 -20.47 -17.73 4.66
C TRP A 131 -20.34 -16.51 3.73
N SER A 132 -20.92 -15.36 4.10
CA SER A 132 -20.76 -14.13 3.33
C SER A 132 -19.31 -13.66 3.29
N ILE A 133 -18.58 -13.75 4.41
CA ILE A 133 -17.14 -13.47 4.44
C ILE A 133 -16.39 -14.44 3.53
N ALA A 134 -16.64 -15.74 3.66
CA ALA A 134 -16.00 -16.76 2.82
C ALA A 134 -16.21 -16.48 1.32
N ILE A 135 -17.44 -16.21 0.90
CA ILE A 135 -17.78 -15.87 -0.49
C ILE A 135 -17.06 -14.58 -0.92
N SER A 136 -17.06 -13.55 -0.06
CA SER A 136 -16.39 -12.28 -0.36
C SER A 136 -14.88 -12.46 -0.57
N CYS A 137 -14.21 -13.31 0.21
CA CYS A 137 -12.79 -13.60 0.05
C CYS A 137 -12.48 -14.29 -1.27
N VAL A 138 -13.33 -15.24 -1.71
CA VAL A 138 -13.15 -15.92 -3.00
C VAL A 138 -13.37 -14.92 -4.16
N MET A 139 -14.41 -14.08 -4.09
CA MET A 139 -14.64 -13.02 -5.07
C MET A 139 -13.46 -12.04 -5.16
N GLU A 140 -12.87 -11.68 -4.02
CA GLU A 140 -11.69 -10.82 -3.98
C GLU A 140 -10.48 -11.48 -4.65
N MET A 141 -10.26 -12.78 -4.45
CA MET A 141 -9.16 -13.50 -5.12
C MET A 141 -9.36 -13.62 -6.63
N CYS A 142 -10.61 -13.68 -7.12
CA CYS A 142 -10.88 -13.63 -8.56
C CYS A 142 -10.49 -12.27 -9.19
N CYS A 143 -10.35 -11.21 -8.40
CA CYS A 143 -9.89 -9.90 -8.86
C CYS A 143 -8.37 -9.74 -8.77
N GLU A 144 -7.69 -10.65 -8.08
CA GLU A 144 -6.26 -10.54 -7.76
C GLU A 144 -5.35 -10.41 -8.99
N PRO A 145 -5.55 -11.16 -10.10
CA PRO A 145 -4.69 -11.02 -11.27
C PRO A 145 -4.76 -9.61 -11.89
N LEU A 146 -5.96 -9.03 -11.97
CA LEU A 146 -6.16 -7.68 -12.52
C LEU A 146 -5.56 -6.63 -11.58
N TYR A 147 -5.75 -6.79 -10.27
CA TYR A 147 -5.15 -5.90 -9.27
C TYR A 147 -3.61 -5.97 -9.32
N LEU A 148 -3.03 -7.16 -9.43
CA LEU A 148 -1.59 -7.37 -9.56
C LEU A 148 -1.03 -6.65 -10.78
N VAL A 149 -1.67 -6.79 -11.94
CA VAL A 149 -1.27 -6.09 -13.16
C VAL A 149 -1.44 -4.59 -13.00
N ALA A 150 -2.55 -4.12 -12.43
CA ALA A 150 -2.74 -2.70 -12.12
C ALA A 150 -1.61 -2.15 -11.23
N GLN A 151 -1.15 -2.93 -10.24
CA GLN A 151 -0.04 -2.53 -9.37
C GLN A 151 1.31 -2.56 -10.07
N ALA A 152 1.62 -3.61 -10.83
CA ALA A 152 2.90 -3.79 -11.49
C ALA A 152 3.17 -2.77 -12.61
N PHE A 153 2.10 -2.32 -13.28
CA PHE A 153 2.15 -1.30 -14.32
C PHE A 153 1.70 0.09 -13.83
N LEU A 154 1.69 0.30 -12.50
CA LEU A 154 1.51 1.62 -11.88
C LEU A 154 0.19 2.33 -12.25
N PHE A 155 -0.91 1.60 -12.38
CA PHE A 155 -2.26 2.15 -12.48
C PHE A 155 -2.77 2.67 -11.12
N ILE A 156 -2.04 3.62 -10.53
CA ILE A 156 -2.27 4.16 -9.18
C ILE A 156 -3.67 4.75 -9.06
N ARG A 157 -4.10 5.54 -10.06
CA ARG A 157 -5.43 6.18 -10.08
C ARG A 157 -6.57 5.16 -10.08
N LEU A 158 -6.46 4.10 -10.87
CA LEU A 158 -7.45 3.01 -10.87
C LEU A 158 -7.55 2.38 -9.50
N ARG A 159 -6.40 2.02 -8.90
CA ARG A 159 -6.35 1.38 -7.58
C ARG A 159 -7.01 2.25 -6.51
N VAL A 160 -6.67 3.54 -6.47
CA VAL A 160 -7.29 4.52 -5.57
C VAL A 160 -8.81 4.58 -5.72
N VAL A 161 -9.30 4.62 -6.97
CA VAL A 161 -10.74 4.68 -7.23
C VAL A 161 -11.42 3.39 -6.79
N CYS A 162 -10.87 2.22 -7.13
CA CYS A 162 -11.41 0.93 -6.72
C CYS A 162 -11.40 0.74 -5.19
N GLU A 163 -10.34 1.17 -4.50
CA GLU A 163 -10.26 1.18 -3.02
C GLU A 163 -11.30 2.13 -2.40
N SER A 164 -11.61 3.25 -3.07
CA SER A 164 -12.67 4.16 -2.62
C SER A 164 -14.06 3.58 -2.85
N VAL A 165 -14.28 2.88 -3.98
CA VAL A 165 -15.55 2.20 -4.31
C VAL A 165 -15.87 1.13 -3.27
N ILE A 166 -14.92 0.26 -2.91
CA ILE A 166 -15.18 -0.81 -1.93
C ILE A 166 -15.54 -0.23 -0.55
N VAL A 167 -14.76 0.73 -0.03
CA VAL A 167 -15.04 1.36 1.27
C VAL A 167 -16.35 2.14 1.23
N GLY A 168 -16.58 2.87 0.14
CA GLY A 168 -17.77 3.68 -0.08
C GLY A 168 -19.06 2.88 -0.09
N VAL A 169 -19.12 1.90 -0.98
CA VAL A 169 -20.29 1.03 -1.14
C VAL A 169 -20.55 0.28 0.16
N ARG A 170 -19.51 -0.29 0.80
CA ARG A 170 -19.66 -1.02 2.07
C ARG A 170 -20.25 -0.12 3.16
N THR A 171 -19.67 1.06 3.36
CA THR A 171 -20.08 1.96 4.44
C THR A 171 -21.48 2.51 4.18
N ALA A 172 -21.78 2.98 2.98
CA ALA A 172 -23.09 3.54 2.64
C ALA A 172 -24.21 2.49 2.73
N THR A 173 -24.00 1.29 2.18
CA THR A 173 -25.00 0.21 2.25
C THR A 173 -25.18 -0.28 3.68
N PHE A 174 -24.10 -0.45 4.45
CA PHE A 174 -24.19 -0.89 5.83
C PHE A 174 -24.93 0.14 6.69
N THR A 175 -24.58 1.42 6.58
CA THR A 175 -25.25 2.52 7.30
C THR A 175 -26.74 2.59 6.95
N LEU A 176 -27.11 2.49 5.67
CA LEU A 176 -28.50 2.51 5.24
C LEU A 176 -29.30 1.35 5.85
N LEU A 177 -28.76 0.13 5.78
CA LEU A 177 -29.44 -1.06 6.28
C LEU A 177 -29.57 -1.06 7.80
N VAL A 178 -28.51 -0.67 8.53
CA VAL A 178 -28.54 -0.55 10.00
C VAL A 178 -29.50 0.54 10.47
N PHE A 179 -29.67 1.61 9.71
CA PHE A 179 -30.67 2.63 10.05
C PHE A 179 -32.10 2.09 9.92
N THR A 180 -32.35 1.24 8.92
CA THR A 180 -33.68 0.66 8.68
C THR A 180 -33.98 -0.58 9.51
N TRP A 181 -32.96 -1.32 9.95
CA TRP A 181 -33.09 -2.62 10.60
C TRP A 181 -32.64 -2.55 12.06
N ALA A 182 -33.33 -3.27 12.94
CA ALA A 182 -32.92 -3.37 14.34
C ALA A 182 -31.57 -4.11 14.52
N SER A 183 -30.92 -3.89 15.67
CA SER A 183 -29.59 -4.46 15.99
C SER A 183 -29.41 -5.97 15.70
N PRO A 184 -30.40 -6.86 15.92
CA PRO A 184 -30.22 -8.29 15.61
C PRO A 184 -29.97 -8.59 14.13
N GLY A 185 -30.48 -7.74 13.23
CA GLY A 185 -30.30 -7.81 11.78
C GLY A 185 -28.99 -7.22 11.28
N ALA A 186 -28.15 -6.64 12.15
CA ALA A 186 -26.95 -5.92 11.72
C ALA A 186 -25.87 -6.83 11.12
N VAL A 187 -25.76 -8.09 11.56
CA VAL A 187 -24.85 -9.06 10.93
C VAL A 187 -25.28 -9.37 9.50
N LEU A 188 -26.59 -9.45 9.23
CA LEU A 188 -27.10 -9.61 7.87
C LEU A 188 -26.86 -8.36 7.02
N ALA A 189 -27.08 -7.17 7.59
CA ALA A 189 -26.75 -5.90 6.93
C ALA A 189 -25.27 -5.83 6.55
N PHE A 190 -24.39 -6.24 7.45
CA PHE A 190 -22.95 -6.34 7.22
C PHE A 190 -22.61 -7.32 6.10
N SER A 191 -23.21 -8.52 6.10
CA SER A 191 -23.04 -9.51 5.04
C SER A 191 -23.41 -8.97 3.66
N ILE A 192 -24.56 -8.30 3.56
CA ILE A 192 -25.04 -7.70 2.31
C ILE A 192 -24.10 -6.58 1.86
N ALA A 193 -23.74 -5.68 2.77
CA ALA A 193 -22.83 -4.57 2.49
C ALA A 193 -21.46 -5.05 2.01
N GLN A 194 -20.91 -6.08 2.66
CA GLN A 194 -19.65 -6.72 2.28
C GLN A 194 -19.73 -7.28 0.85
N LEU A 195 -20.74 -8.10 0.54
CA LEU A 195 -20.89 -8.74 -0.77
C LEU A 195 -21.15 -7.72 -1.89
N LEU A 196 -21.99 -6.70 -1.64
CA LEU A 196 -22.22 -5.62 -2.59
C LEU A 196 -20.95 -4.81 -2.85
N SER A 197 -20.15 -4.54 -1.81
CA SER A 197 -18.91 -3.79 -1.96
C SER A 197 -17.87 -4.52 -2.80
N ILE A 198 -17.68 -5.83 -2.57
CA ILE A 198 -16.73 -6.62 -3.36
C ILE A 198 -17.25 -6.87 -4.79
N GLY A 199 -18.56 -7.03 -4.96
CA GLY A 199 -19.19 -7.09 -6.29
C GLY A 199 -18.97 -5.81 -7.09
N ALA A 200 -19.18 -4.65 -6.48
CA ALA A 200 -18.93 -3.35 -7.11
C ALA A 200 -17.44 -3.16 -7.47
N TYR A 201 -16.53 -3.58 -6.57
CA TYR A 201 -15.09 -3.58 -6.83
C TYR A 201 -14.71 -4.47 -8.02
N MET A 202 -15.22 -5.70 -8.07
CA MET A 202 -15.00 -6.65 -9.15
C MET A 202 -15.49 -6.08 -10.49
N VAL A 203 -16.73 -5.61 -10.54
CA VAL A 203 -17.30 -4.98 -11.75
C VAL A 203 -16.44 -3.80 -12.20
N SER A 204 -16.02 -2.93 -11.28
CA SER A 204 -15.21 -1.76 -11.60
C SER A 204 -13.87 -2.13 -12.24
N LEU A 205 -13.15 -3.11 -11.69
CA LEU A 205 -11.86 -3.55 -12.23
C LEU A 205 -12.00 -4.23 -13.60
N TYR A 206 -12.93 -5.20 -13.71
CA TYR A 206 -13.13 -5.93 -14.95
C TYR A 206 -13.65 -5.02 -16.07
N ALA A 207 -14.59 -4.12 -15.78
CA ALA A 207 -15.08 -3.14 -16.74
C ALA A 207 -13.98 -2.18 -17.19
N TYR A 208 -13.13 -1.72 -16.26
CA TYR A 208 -12.01 -0.85 -16.60
C TYR A 208 -11.02 -1.53 -17.55
N PHE A 209 -10.54 -2.74 -17.23
CA PHE A 209 -9.57 -3.43 -18.08
C PHE A 209 -10.17 -3.85 -19.42
N TRP A 210 -11.45 -4.23 -19.45
CA TRP A 210 -12.17 -4.50 -20.70
C TRP A 210 -12.23 -3.26 -21.59
N TRP A 211 -12.60 -2.11 -21.02
CA TRP A 211 -12.65 -0.83 -21.73
C TRP A 211 -11.25 -0.40 -22.21
N TYR A 212 -10.25 -0.48 -21.31
CA TYR A 212 -8.88 -0.08 -21.57
C TYR A 212 -8.23 -0.87 -22.72
N LEU A 213 -8.37 -2.20 -22.70
CA LEU A 213 -7.85 -3.06 -23.76
C LEU A 213 -8.53 -2.83 -25.10
N ARG A 214 -9.86 -2.61 -25.09
CA ARG A 214 -10.62 -2.30 -26.30
C ARG A 214 -10.18 -0.97 -26.92
N GLN A 215 -9.93 0.05 -26.10
CA GLN A 215 -9.44 1.34 -26.57
C GLN A 215 -8.03 1.21 -27.17
N ARG A 216 -7.12 0.46 -26.52
CA ARG A 216 -5.80 0.18 -27.08
C ARG A 216 -5.87 -0.55 -28.42
N ALA A 217 -6.70 -1.58 -28.53
CA ALA A 217 -6.88 -2.33 -29.77
C ALA A 217 -7.38 -1.45 -30.93
N ALA A 218 -8.26 -0.46 -30.65
CA ALA A 218 -8.71 0.51 -31.66
C ALA A 218 -7.56 1.40 -32.14
N ILE A 219 -6.78 1.97 -31.23
CA ILE A 219 -5.63 2.83 -31.55
C ILE A 219 -4.57 2.07 -32.37
N THR A 220 -4.28 0.81 -32.00
CA THR A 220 -3.33 -0.04 -32.74
C THR A 220 -3.81 -0.35 -34.15
N ARG A 221 -5.13 -0.51 -34.36
CA ARG A 221 -5.73 -0.72 -35.70
C ARG A 221 -5.63 0.53 -36.56
N GLU A 222 -5.97 1.70 -36.01
CA GLU A 222 -5.86 2.99 -36.69
C GLU A 222 -4.41 3.30 -37.09
N ALA A 223 -3.45 3.09 -36.19
CA ALA A 223 -2.03 3.26 -36.50
C ALA A 223 -1.55 2.28 -37.60
N GLY A 224 -2.06 1.04 -37.59
CA GLY A 224 -1.78 0.05 -38.62
C GLY A 224 -2.35 0.40 -39.99
N GLN A 225 -3.57 0.97 -40.04
CA GLN A 225 -4.20 1.46 -41.27
C GLN A 225 -3.46 2.68 -41.82
N ALA A 226 -3.17 3.67 -40.98
CA ALA A 226 -2.41 4.86 -41.38
C ALA A 226 -1.02 4.51 -41.94
N SER A 227 -0.34 3.52 -41.37
CA SER A 227 0.95 3.03 -41.86
C SER A 227 0.82 2.40 -43.26
N ARG A 228 -0.25 1.62 -43.50
CA ARG A 228 -0.54 1.01 -44.81
C ARG A 228 -0.86 2.06 -45.88
N GLU A 229 -1.66 3.06 -45.55
CA GLU A 229 -1.97 4.16 -46.48
C GLU A 229 -0.73 4.97 -46.87
N THR A 230 0.23 5.17 -45.95
CA THR A 230 1.54 5.79 -46.29
C THR A 230 2.46 4.90 -47.12
N LEU A 231 2.30 3.58 -47.07
CA LEU A 231 3.06 2.64 -47.89
C LEU A 231 2.46 2.57 -49.31
N ASP A 232 1.14 2.48 -49.43
CA ASP A 232 0.44 2.43 -50.71
C ASP A 232 0.49 3.80 -51.43
N GLY A 233 0.48 4.92 -50.70
CA GLY A 233 0.61 6.27 -51.25
C GLY A 233 2.00 6.60 -51.82
N LYS A 234 2.99 5.70 -51.70
CA LYS A 234 4.31 5.83 -52.32
C LYS A 234 4.42 5.16 -53.69
N GLU A 235 3.38 4.45 -54.15
CA GLU A 235 3.33 3.88 -55.50
C GLU A 235 2.44 4.72 -56.42
N THR A 236 3.05 5.65 -57.18
CA THR A 236 2.47 6.24 -58.40
C THR A 236 3.59 6.38 -59.46
N PRO A 237 3.25 6.33 -60.77
CA PRO A 237 3.69 5.26 -61.66
C PRO A 237 4.89 5.66 -62.53
N ASN A 238 5.65 4.65 -62.95
CA ASN A 238 6.66 4.81 -63.98
C ASN A 238 5.98 4.96 -65.37
N VAL A 239 6.74 5.60 -66.28
CA VAL A 239 6.56 5.69 -67.74
C VAL A 239 5.89 6.96 -68.29
N GLY A 240 6.72 8.00 -68.47
CA GLY A 240 6.68 8.87 -69.65
C GLY A 240 7.70 8.37 -70.67
N ARG A 241 7.24 7.61 -71.66
CA ARG A 241 8.00 7.08 -72.80
C ARG A 241 8.28 8.23 -73.77
N ASN A 242 9.56 8.54 -74.01
CA ASN A 242 9.98 9.26 -75.22
C ASN A 242 10.96 8.36 -75.98
N GLU A 243 10.50 7.84 -77.10
CA GLU A 243 11.32 7.26 -78.14
C GLU A 243 11.82 8.38 -79.07
N THR A 244 13.11 8.40 -79.38
CA THR A 244 13.61 8.58 -80.76
C THR A 244 15.03 8.02 -80.88
N PRO A 245 15.42 7.55 -82.07
CA PRO A 245 16.62 6.75 -82.29
C PRO A 245 17.81 7.63 -82.71
N ASP A 246 19.02 7.26 -82.32
CA ASP A 246 20.15 7.20 -83.26
C ASP A 246 21.41 6.64 -82.59
N GLY A 247 22.14 5.85 -83.37
CA GLY A 247 23.29 5.10 -82.90
C GLY A 247 24.52 5.95 -82.61
N LYS A 248 25.39 5.39 -81.78
CA LYS A 248 26.81 5.23 -82.06
C LYS A 248 27.46 4.33 -81.01
N GLU A 249 28.22 3.38 -81.52
CA GLU A 249 29.21 2.60 -80.79
C GLU A 249 30.17 3.50 -80.03
N THR A 250 30.56 3.12 -78.80
CA THR A 250 31.99 3.08 -78.43
C THR A 250 32.22 2.23 -77.19
N THR A 251 33.07 1.23 -77.38
CA THR A 251 33.84 0.44 -76.42
C THR A 251 34.80 1.26 -75.58
N THR A 252 34.98 0.90 -74.29
CA THR A 252 36.25 0.78 -73.52
C THR A 252 35.88 0.39 -72.08
N GLU A 253 36.11 -0.85 -71.65
CA GLU A 253 37.32 -1.35 -70.97
C GLU A 253 37.55 -0.83 -69.53
N ASN A 254 37.54 -1.81 -68.62
CA ASN A 254 38.41 -2.06 -67.46
C ASN A 254 38.68 -0.96 -66.42
N GLU A 255 38.47 -1.28 -65.15
CA GLU A 255 39.53 -1.55 -64.15
C GLU A 255 39.01 -1.37 -62.70
N THR A 256 38.93 -2.47 -61.96
CA THR A 256 39.33 -2.53 -60.54
C THR A 256 40.84 -2.83 -60.48
N PRO A 257 41.60 -2.65 -59.36
CA PRO A 257 41.19 -2.52 -57.96
C PRO A 257 42.04 -1.56 -57.08
N SER A 258 41.68 -1.49 -55.79
CA SER A 258 42.59 -1.57 -54.62
C SER A 258 42.85 -0.33 -53.74
N ARG A 259 42.51 -0.54 -52.44
CA ARG A 259 43.30 -0.34 -51.22
C ARG A 259 43.63 1.09 -50.75
N GLY A 260 43.05 1.45 -49.59
CA GLY A 260 43.53 2.56 -48.75
C GLY A 260 42.82 2.59 -47.40
N ARG A 261 43.57 2.22 -46.35
CA ARG A 261 43.21 2.31 -44.93
C ARG A 261 43.77 3.64 -44.40
N ASN A 262 42.99 4.39 -43.60
CA ASN A 262 43.40 5.27 -42.48
C ASN A 262 42.16 6.07 -42.04
N GLU A 263 41.65 5.86 -40.83
CA GLU A 263 41.99 6.51 -39.55
C GLU A 263 40.99 7.61 -39.16
N THR A 264 40.65 7.57 -37.88
CA THR A 264 39.77 8.36 -37.03
C THR A 264 39.83 9.89 -37.21
N ALA A 265 38.66 10.57 -37.20
CA ALA A 265 38.31 11.63 -36.23
C ALA A 265 36.97 12.32 -36.58
N SER A 266 36.15 12.50 -35.54
CA SER A 266 35.25 13.63 -35.23
C SER A 266 34.54 14.39 -36.35
N GLY A 267 33.20 14.37 -36.32
CA GLY A 267 32.37 15.28 -37.10
C GLY A 267 30.94 14.76 -37.24
N VAL A 268 30.16 14.80 -36.16
CA VAL A 268 28.70 14.69 -36.25
C VAL A 268 28.21 16.00 -36.87
N ASN A 269 28.14 16.02 -38.20
CA ASN A 269 27.42 17.08 -38.93
C ASN A 269 25.93 16.79 -38.79
N GLU A 270 25.29 17.58 -37.94
CA GLU A 270 23.86 17.84 -38.01
C GLU A 270 23.50 18.30 -39.42
N THR A 271 22.55 17.63 -40.05
CA THR A 271 21.87 18.14 -41.24
C THR A 271 20.37 18.28 -40.96
N PRO A 272 19.72 19.27 -41.57
CA PRO A 272 18.50 19.86 -41.05
C PRO A 272 17.25 19.08 -41.47
N ASP A 273 16.27 19.15 -40.56
CA ASP A 273 14.84 18.94 -40.72
C ASP A 273 14.33 18.66 -42.15
N GLY A 274 14.12 17.37 -42.43
CA GLY A 274 13.28 16.88 -43.51
C GLY A 274 12.06 16.19 -42.91
N GLY A 275 10.96 16.95 -42.75
CA GLY A 275 9.67 16.53 -42.20
C GLY A 275 8.96 15.40 -42.95
N GLY A 276 9.50 14.19 -42.88
CA GLY A 276 8.87 12.96 -43.33
C GLY A 276 8.25 12.21 -42.16
N LYS A 277 6.90 12.17 -42.09
CA LYS A 277 6.12 11.39 -41.13
C LYS A 277 6.52 9.90 -41.14
N ARG A 278 7.47 9.50 -40.29
CA ARG A 278 7.87 8.11 -40.03
C ARG A 278 7.29 7.55 -38.71
N VAL A 279 6.27 8.21 -38.19
CA VAL A 279 5.70 8.06 -36.84
C VAL A 279 4.80 6.81 -36.59
N PRO A 280 4.09 6.20 -37.58
CA PRO A 280 3.11 5.15 -37.26
C PRO A 280 3.69 3.81 -36.79
N LEU A 281 4.82 3.38 -37.34
CA LEU A 281 5.38 2.04 -37.12
C LEU A 281 6.15 1.96 -35.78
N GLU A 282 6.96 2.96 -35.47
CA GLU A 282 7.67 3.09 -34.18
C GLU A 282 6.68 3.19 -33.01
N ARG A 283 5.60 3.96 -33.18
CA ARG A 283 4.52 4.07 -32.18
C ARG A 283 3.82 2.73 -31.92
N LYS A 284 3.73 1.85 -32.92
CA LYS A 284 3.10 0.52 -32.76
C LYS A 284 4.02 -0.42 -31.97
N GLN A 285 5.32 -0.43 -32.25
CA GLN A 285 6.30 -1.24 -31.52
C GLN A 285 6.44 -0.77 -30.06
N SER A 286 6.51 0.55 -29.83
CA SER A 286 6.61 1.11 -28.47
C SER A 286 5.37 0.77 -27.61
N LEU A 287 4.17 0.76 -28.20
CA LEU A 287 2.94 0.39 -27.49
C LEU A 287 2.85 -1.10 -27.14
N GLU A 288 3.44 -1.99 -27.95
CA GLU A 288 3.45 -3.44 -27.72
C GLU A 288 4.50 -3.86 -26.67
N GLU A 289 5.64 -3.17 -26.61
CA GLU A 289 6.69 -3.39 -25.61
C GLU A 289 6.28 -2.93 -24.19
N GLU A 290 5.35 -1.98 -24.09
CA GLU A 290 5.04 -1.28 -22.86
C GLU A 290 3.94 -1.93 -21.99
N PHE A 291 3.03 -2.71 -22.60
CA PHE A 291 2.01 -3.48 -21.86
C PHE A 291 1.57 -4.74 -22.63
N PRO A 292 1.87 -5.95 -22.10
CA PRO A 292 1.84 -7.21 -22.87
C PRO A 292 0.45 -7.85 -23.01
N PHE A 293 -0.58 -7.34 -22.33
CA PHE A 293 -1.94 -7.91 -22.40
C PHE A 293 -2.74 -7.27 -23.55
N ARG A 294 -3.46 -8.10 -24.31
CA ARG A 294 -4.25 -7.70 -25.50
C ARG A 294 -5.75 -7.94 -25.33
N ALA A 295 -6.13 -8.97 -24.57
CA ALA A 295 -7.53 -9.34 -24.35
C ALA A 295 -7.81 -9.70 -22.88
N MET A 296 -9.08 -9.65 -22.47
CA MET A 296 -9.49 -10.05 -21.11
C MET A 296 -9.12 -11.51 -20.79
N THR A 297 -9.09 -12.37 -21.81
CA THR A 297 -8.66 -13.76 -21.69
C THR A 297 -7.20 -13.91 -21.27
N ASP A 298 -6.36 -12.88 -21.45
CA ASP A 298 -4.95 -12.92 -21.05
C ASP A 298 -4.76 -12.80 -19.53
N PHE A 299 -5.80 -12.37 -18.81
CA PHE A 299 -5.82 -12.38 -17.35
C PHE A 299 -6.31 -13.71 -16.76
N LEU A 300 -6.67 -14.70 -17.58
CA LEU A 300 -7.11 -16.03 -17.15
C LEU A 300 -5.96 -17.03 -17.22
N PRO A 301 -5.99 -18.11 -16.43
CA PRO A 301 -4.95 -19.13 -16.51
C PRO A 301 -5.02 -19.84 -17.86
N LYS A 302 -3.86 -20.07 -18.49
CA LYS A 302 -3.74 -20.73 -19.79
C LYS A 302 -2.68 -21.80 -19.76
N ARG A 303 -2.88 -22.87 -20.52
CA ARG A 303 -1.85 -23.89 -20.71
C ARG A 303 -0.78 -23.35 -21.67
N LEU A 304 0.48 -23.37 -21.23
CA LEU A 304 1.62 -22.95 -22.06
C LEU A 304 2.23 -24.18 -22.73
N GLU A 305 2.38 -24.16 -24.06
CA GLU A 305 3.07 -25.22 -24.80
C GLU A 305 4.57 -24.96 -24.79
N ASN A 306 5.37 -26.00 -24.53
CA ASN A 306 6.84 -25.97 -24.51
C ASN A 306 7.50 -25.06 -23.44
N GLU A 307 6.73 -24.49 -22.51
CA GLU A 307 7.23 -23.75 -21.36
C GLU A 307 6.69 -24.30 -20.02
N SER A 308 7.34 -23.94 -18.92
CA SER A 308 6.82 -24.20 -17.58
C SER A 308 5.49 -23.47 -17.37
N GLN A 309 4.48 -24.15 -16.85
CA GLN A 309 3.15 -23.56 -16.62
C GLN A 309 3.17 -22.38 -15.65
N MET A 310 4.14 -22.35 -14.73
CA MET A 310 4.28 -21.31 -13.72
C MET A 310 5.75 -20.94 -13.58
N ASP A 311 6.00 -19.71 -13.14
CA ASP A 311 7.34 -19.27 -12.82
C ASP A 311 7.81 -19.94 -11.51
N VAL A 312 8.71 -20.91 -11.65
CA VAL A 312 9.23 -21.70 -10.52
C VAL A 312 10.09 -20.86 -9.57
N LYS A 313 10.75 -19.80 -10.08
CA LYS A 313 11.55 -18.89 -9.23
C LYS A 313 10.62 -18.08 -8.35
N LEU A 314 9.55 -17.53 -8.91
CA LEU A 314 8.53 -16.80 -8.16
C LEU A 314 7.76 -17.71 -7.20
N LEU A 315 7.50 -18.97 -7.56
CA LEU A 315 6.89 -19.94 -6.65
C LEU A 315 7.79 -20.22 -5.43
N ARG A 316 9.10 -20.39 -5.64
CA ARG A 316 10.07 -20.57 -4.55
C ARG A 316 10.15 -19.32 -3.67
N LEU A 317 10.14 -18.13 -4.29
CA LEU A 317 10.13 -16.86 -3.57
C LEU A 317 8.85 -16.68 -2.75
N THR A 318 7.70 -17.06 -3.31
CA THR A 318 6.39 -17.11 -2.63
C THR A 318 6.47 -17.96 -1.37
N TRP A 319 7.05 -19.16 -1.45
CA TRP A 319 7.22 -20.02 -0.27
C TRP A 319 8.09 -19.37 0.83
N SER A 320 9.14 -18.65 0.46
CA SER A 320 9.96 -17.90 1.41
C SER A 320 9.16 -16.79 2.10
N PHE A 321 8.40 -16.01 1.33
CA PHE A 321 7.54 -14.96 1.88
C PHE A 321 6.40 -15.50 2.73
N MET A 322 5.85 -16.67 2.40
CA MET A 322 4.80 -17.32 3.19
C MET A 322 5.26 -17.61 4.62
N LYS A 323 6.46 -18.20 4.78
CA LYS A 323 7.04 -18.49 6.11
C LYS A 323 7.23 -17.22 6.95
N GLN A 324 7.72 -16.15 6.31
CA GLN A 324 7.88 -14.85 6.97
C GLN A 324 6.53 -14.21 7.31
N GLY A 325 5.56 -14.40 6.42
CA GLY A 325 4.21 -13.89 6.55
C GLY A 325 3.49 -14.47 7.77
N LEU A 326 3.53 -15.79 7.96
CA LEU A 326 2.87 -16.45 9.10
C LEU A 326 3.29 -15.87 10.45
N LEU A 327 4.60 -15.65 10.65
CA LEU A 327 5.11 -15.02 11.85
C LEU A 327 4.61 -13.57 12.00
N LYS A 328 4.59 -12.82 10.90
CA LYS A 328 4.09 -11.45 10.88
C LYS A 328 2.60 -11.39 11.23
N GLN A 329 1.79 -12.30 10.69
CA GLN A 329 0.36 -12.38 10.97
C GLN A 329 0.08 -12.60 12.45
N LEU A 330 0.82 -13.53 13.07
CA LEU A 330 0.71 -13.78 14.50
C LEU A 330 1.13 -12.56 15.36
N LEU A 331 2.10 -11.77 14.90
CA LEU A 331 2.57 -10.56 15.58
C LEU A 331 1.65 -9.35 15.43
N THR A 332 0.82 -9.33 14.38
CA THR A 332 -0.07 -8.22 14.03
C THR A 332 -1.49 -8.48 14.50
N ASP A 333 -2.07 -9.63 14.16
CA ASP A 333 -3.45 -10.01 14.50
C ASP A 333 -3.53 -10.96 15.70
N GLY A 334 -2.38 -11.28 16.33
CA GLY A 334 -2.27 -12.14 17.51
C GLY A 334 -3.27 -11.84 18.62
N GLU A 335 -3.49 -10.55 18.88
CA GLU A 335 -4.43 -10.09 19.91
C GLU A 335 -5.88 -10.48 19.57
N ARG A 336 -6.30 -10.33 18.31
CA ARG A 336 -7.64 -10.69 17.83
C ARG A 336 -7.82 -12.20 17.80
N TYR A 337 -6.77 -12.97 17.49
CA TYR A 337 -6.79 -14.43 17.65
C TYR A 337 -7.02 -14.83 19.11
N VAL A 338 -6.35 -14.20 20.07
CA VAL A 338 -6.57 -14.48 21.51
C VAL A 338 -8.01 -14.17 21.91
N MET A 339 -8.55 -13.01 21.50
CA MET A 339 -9.95 -12.62 21.76
C MET A 339 -11.00 -13.57 21.15
N THR A 340 -10.68 -14.16 20.00
CA THR A 340 -11.64 -14.97 19.23
C THR A 340 -11.60 -16.44 19.62
N VAL A 341 -10.39 -17.00 19.81
CA VAL A 341 -10.18 -18.42 20.09
C VAL A 341 -10.42 -18.73 21.56
N PHE A 342 -10.03 -17.84 22.47
CA PHE A 342 -10.26 -18.01 23.89
C PHE A 342 -11.43 -17.12 24.33
N PRO A 343 -12.48 -17.65 24.96
CA PRO A 343 -13.62 -16.87 25.44
C PRO A 343 -13.28 -16.12 26.74
N LEU A 344 -12.19 -15.33 26.72
CA LEU A 344 -11.70 -14.57 27.87
C LEU A 344 -12.36 -13.20 27.99
N LEU A 345 -12.86 -12.65 26.88
CA LEU A 345 -13.55 -11.37 26.81
C LEU A 345 -14.94 -11.55 26.19
N THR A 346 -15.92 -10.87 26.76
CA THR A 346 -17.27 -10.79 26.19
C THR A 346 -17.26 -10.08 24.83
N PHE A 347 -18.30 -10.28 24.01
CA PHE A 347 -18.38 -9.60 22.73
C PHE A 347 -18.44 -8.08 22.86
N SER A 348 -19.15 -7.57 23.88
CA SER A 348 -19.17 -6.13 24.19
C SER A 348 -17.78 -5.58 24.52
N GLU A 349 -16.98 -6.30 25.33
CA GLU A 349 -15.59 -5.89 25.62
C GLU A 349 -14.73 -5.90 24.36
N GLN A 350 -14.89 -6.91 23.49
CA GLN A 350 -14.20 -6.98 22.20
C GLN A 350 -14.56 -5.80 21.29
N GLY A 351 -15.85 -5.50 21.17
CA GLY A 351 -16.34 -4.37 20.37
C GLY A 351 -15.86 -3.03 20.90
N THR A 352 -15.91 -2.84 22.22
CA THR A 352 -15.42 -1.62 22.87
C THR A 352 -13.91 -1.46 22.66
N PHE A 353 -13.13 -2.52 22.86
CA PHE A 353 -11.69 -2.50 22.64
C PHE A 353 -11.34 -2.17 21.18
N ASP A 354 -11.97 -2.82 20.20
CA ASP A 354 -11.68 -2.58 18.78
C ASP A 354 -11.96 -1.13 18.37
N VAL A 355 -13.10 -0.57 18.80
CA VAL A 355 -13.45 0.83 18.55
C VAL A 355 -12.41 1.75 19.17
N VAL A 356 -12.06 1.55 20.44
CA VAL A 356 -11.07 2.37 21.15
C VAL A 356 -9.68 2.25 20.50
N ASN A 357 -9.23 1.05 20.13
CA ASN A 357 -7.94 0.83 19.49
C ASN A 357 -7.88 1.51 18.10
N ASN A 358 -8.96 1.40 17.32
CA ASN A 358 -9.03 2.00 15.98
C ASN A 358 -9.09 3.53 16.02
N LEU A 359 -9.83 4.12 16.97
CA LEU A 359 -9.87 5.58 17.16
C LEU A 359 -8.59 6.10 17.82
N GLY A 360 -8.13 5.45 18.89
CA GLY A 360 -6.97 5.88 19.67
C GLY A 360 -5.65 5.82 18.91
N SER A 361 -5.49 4.84 18.01
CA SER A 361 -4.29 4.75 17.16
C SER A 361 -4.34 5.64 15.92
N LEU A 362 -5.47 6.30 15.63
CA LEU A 362 -5.67 7.08 14.41
C LEU A 362 -4.66 8.22 14.28
N ALA A 363 -4.47 9.02 15.34
CA ALA A 363 -3.52 10.13 15.34
C ALA A 363 -2.08 9.67 15.11
N ALA A 364 -1.66 8.60 15.78
CA ALA A 364 -0.36 7.99 15.59
C ALA A 364 -0.19 7.45 14.15
N ARG A 365 -1.23 6.84 13.58
CA ARG A 365 -1.20 6.35 12.18
C ARG A 365 -1.09 7.50 11.19
N PHE A 366 -1.86 8.58 11.36
CA PHE A 366 -1.80 9.75 10.48
C PHE A 366 -0.43 10.43 10.51
N LEU A 367 0.16 10.57 11.70
CA LEU A 367 1.44 11.25 11.85
C LEU A 367 2.60 10.36 11.41
N PHE A 368 2.66 9.12 11.91
CA PHE A 368 3.85 8.28 11.75
C PHE A 368 3.85 7.40 10.51
N ARG A 369 2.70 7.02 9.92
CA ARG A 369 2.71 6.17 8.70
C ARG A 369 3.35 6.83 7.49
N PRO A 370 3.02 8.09 7.11
CA PRO A 370 3.64 8.72 5.95
C PRO A 370 5.15 8.87 6.13
N ILE A 371 5.58 9.13 7.37
CA ILE A 371 6.99 9.23 7.70
C ILE A 371 7.65 7.85 7.62
N GLU A 372 6.99 6.80 8.12
CA GLU A 372 7.46 5.41 8.00
C GLU A 372 7.66 4.99 6.53
N GLU A 373 6.68 5.27 5.67
CA GLU A 373 6.73 4.94 4.25
C GLU A 373 7.82 5.73 3.51
N SER A 374 7.94 7.04 3.79
CA SER A 374 8.96 7.91 3.19
C SER A 374 10.37 7.47 3.57
N CYS A 375 10.60 7.19 4.86
CA CYS A 375 11.86 6.64 5.29
C CYS A 375 12.10 5.28 4.62
N TYR A 376 11.11 4.36 4.60
CA TYR A 376 11.27 3.00 4.03
C TYR A 376 11.80 3.03 2.61
N PHE A 377 11.15 3.81 1.77
CA PHE A 377 11.52 3.97 0.37
C PHE A 377 12.98 4.41 0.24
N TYR A 378 13.39 5.44 0.97
CA TYR A 378 14.73 6.02 0.82
C TYR A 378 15.84 5.12 1.41
N PHE A 379 15.64 4.55 2.60
CA PHE A 379 16.64 3.61 3.17
C PHE A 379 16.78 2.34 2.32
N SER A 380 15.72 1.90 1.64
CA SER A 380 15.80 0.74 0.74
C SER A 380 16.68 0.98 -0.50
N GLN A 381 16.87 2.26 -0.88
CA GLN A 381 17.73 2.66 -1.99
C GLN A 381 19.19 2.87 -1.56
N VAL A 382 19.41 3.30 -0.31
CA VAL A 382 20.76 3.68 0.15
C VAL A 382 21.48 2.58 0.93
N VAL A 383 20.75 1.72 1.66
CA VAL A 383 21.35 0.68 2.51
C VAL A 383 21.49 -0.63 1.75
N GLN A 384 22.72 -1.09 1.54
CA GLN A 384 23.01 -2.42 1.00
C GLN A 384 22.78 -3.49 2.07
N ARG A 385 21.90 -4.47 1.77
CA ARG A 385 21.41 -5.46 2.76
C ARG A 385 22.48 -6.42 3.28
N ASP A 386 23.47 -6.74 2.46
CA ASP A 386 24.46 -7.79 2.75
C ASP A 386 25.81 -7.24 3.27
N LEU A 387 25.93 -5.92 3.42
CA LEU A 387 27.16 -5.27 3.81
C LEU A 387 27.08 -4.73 5.26
N PRO A 388 28.01 -5.08 6.16
CA PRO A 388 28.11 -4.50 7.51
C PRO A 388 28.23 -2.96 7.47
N ILE A 389 27.67 -2.24 8.45
CA ILE A 389 27.66 -0.75 8.47
C ILE A 389 29.07 -0.17 8.40
N GLU A 390 30.04 -0.85 9.00
CA GLU A 390 31.44 -0.42 9.02
C GLU A 390 32.04 -0.36 7.61
N LYS A 391 31.43 -1.06 6.65
CA LYS A 391 31.81 -1.11 5.24
C LYS A 391 30.84 -0.34 4.33
N GLN A 392 29.77 0.24 4.87
CA GLN A 392 28.84 1.08 4.10
C GLN A 392 29.42 2.48 3.92
N ASN A 393 29.07 3.15 2.81
CA ASN A 393 29.52 4.52 2.57
C ASN A 393 28.89 5.48 3.59
N GLN A 394 29.69 5.97 4.54
CA GLN A 394 29.22 6.84 5.62
C GLN A 394 28.72 8.20 5.10
N VAL A 395 29.26 8.71 4.00
CA VAL A 395 28.82 9.97 3.37
C VAL A 395 27.41 9.82 2.81
N SER A 396 27.10 8.67 2.20
CA SER A 396 25.74 8.37 1.73
C SER A 396 24.74 8.28 2.89
N LEU A 397 25.17 7.78 4.05
CA LEU A 397 24.33 7.67 5.26
C LEU A 397 24.09 9.02 5.96
N GLU A 398 25.02 9.99 5.89
CA GLU A 398 24.80 11.35 6.39
C GLU A 398 23.91 12.17 5.45
N VAL A 399 24.12 12.08 4.13
CA VAL A 399 23.27 12.72 3.11
C VAL A 399 21.83 12.17 3.15
N VAL A 400 21.64 10.89 3.53
CA VAL A 400 20.32 10.25 3.75
C VAL A 400 19.46 11.03 4.73
N VAL A 401 20.03 11.56 5.79
CA VAL A 401 19.24 12.19 6.85
C VAL A 401 18.81 13.59 6.46
N VAL A 402 19.64 14.28 5.68
CA VAL A 402 19.34 15.62 5.16
C VAL A 402 18.32 15.55 4.02
N ASN A 403 18.49 14.62 3.07
CA ASN A 403 17.62 14.52 1.89
C ASN A 403 16.26 13.86 2.14
N THR A 404 16.13 12.94 3.12
CA THR A 404 14.82 12.34 3.46
C THR A 404 13.78 13.34 3.97
N MET A 405 14.24 14.53 4.38
CA MET A 405 13.36 15.60 4.85
C MET A 405 13.08 16.68 3.80
N ASP A 406 13.66 16.62 2.60
CA ASP A 406 13.53 17.65 1.56
C ASP A 406 13.80 19.07 2.14
N LEU A 407 14.82 19.13 2.99
CA LEU A 407 15.25 20.35 3.65
C LEU A 407 16.14 21.13 2.68
N ASP A 408 15.60 22.22 2.15
CA ASP A 408 16.36 23.21 1.42
C ASP A 408 17.55 23.64 2.29
N PRO A 409 18.81 23.46 1.86
CA PRO A 409 19.98 23.74 2.68
C PRO A 409 20.12 25.22 3.06
N GLU A 410 19.32 26.11 2.44
CA GLU A 410 19.32 27.55 2.72
C GLU A 410 18.34 27.98 3.83
N VAL A 411 17.34 27.15 4.19
CA VAL A 411 16.31 27.53 5.19
C VAL A 411 16.57 26.84 6.53
N GLY A 412 17.57 27.35 7.24
CA GLY A 412 17.78 27.05 8.66
C GLY A 412 19.22 26.75 9.00
N GLY A 413 19.87 27.66 9.72
CA GLY A 413 21.21 27.50 10.28
C GLY A 413 21.34 26.41 11.37
N SER A 414 20.57 25.33 11.28
CA SER A 414 20.65 24.15 12.14
C SER A 414 21.48 23.08 11.44
N SER A 415 22.65 22.80 12.01
CA SER A 415 23.58 21.76 11.55
C SER A 415 22.87 20.45 11.18
N PRO A 416 23.29 19.75 10.10
CA PRO A 416 22.82 18.42 9.72
C PRO A 416 22.75 17.42 10.89
N SER A 417 23.59 17.61 11.90
CA SER A 417 23.62 16.83 13.14
C SER A 417 22.35 16.90 14.01
N GLN A 418 21.46 17.89 13.80
CA GLN A 418 20.20 18.00 14.53
C GLN A 418 19.06 17.22 13.88
N ILE A 419 19.08 17.10 12.55
CA ILE A 419 18.06 16.37 11.76
C ILE A 419 18.16 14.85 12.03
N ILE A 420 19.37 14.34 12.31
CA ILE A 420 19.61 12.95 12.72
C ILE A 420 19.09 12.60 14.11
N LYS A 421 18.71 13.58 14.94
CA LYS A 421 18.14 13.32 16.27
C LYS A 421 16.70 12.81 16.23
N PHE A 422 15.99 12.97 15.12
CA PHE A 422 14.53 13.01 15.20
C PHE A 422 13.76 11.77 14.77
N MET A 423 14.41 10.73 14.23
CA MET A 423 13.70 9.51 13.87
C MET A 423 14.41 8.20 14.21
N PRO A 424 14.70 7.92 15.49
CA PRO A 424 15.15 6.59 15.88
C PRO A 424 14.05 5.58 15.57
N SER A 425 12.81 5.78 16.03
CA SER A 425 11.72 4.78 15.96
C SER A 425 11.36 4.30 14.54
N VAL A 426 11.31 5.21 13.56
CA VAL A 426 10.98 4.90 12.17
C VAL A 426 12.18 4.31 11.43
N THR A 427 13.35 4.94 11.51
CA THR A 427 14.62 4.41 10.99
C THR A 427 14.92 3.01 11.55
N LEU A 428 14.48 2.73 12.76
CA LEU A 428 14.64 1.48 13.51
C LEU A 428 13.66 0.38 13.13
N HIS A 429 12.39 0.71 12.88
CA HIS A 429 11.44 -0.24 12.28
C HIS A 429 11.88 -0.60 10.86
N LEU A 430 12.41 0.37 10.13
CA LEU A 430 13.00 0.21 8.81
C LEU A 430 14.26 -0.64 8.77
N ALA A 431 15.23 -0.34 9.64
CA ALA A 431 16.46 -1.09 9.74
C ALA A 431 16.13 -2.54 10.11
N ARG A 432 15.12 -2.79 10.95
CA ARG A 432 14.59 -4.14 11.21
C ARG A 432 13.98 -4.82 9.97
N ARG A 433 13.27 -4.05 9.13
CA ARG A 433 12.62 -4.56 7.91
C ARG A 433 13.61 -4.77 6.75
N LEU A 434 14.72 -4.05 6.74
CA LEU A 434 15.78 -4.11 5.73
C LEU A 434 16.89 -5.11 6.09
N PHE A 435 17.26 -5.24 7.37
CA PHE A 435 18.25 -6.20 7.85
C PHE A 435 17.56 -7.48 8.36
N SER A 436 17.15 -8.35 7.43
CA SER A 436 16.64 -9.69 7.77
C SER A 436 17.78 -10.61 8.24
N LEU A 437 18.33 -10.38 9.43
CA LEU A 437 19.33 -11.27 10.02
C LEU A 437 18.64 -12.52 10.60
N PRO A 438 19.12 -13.74 10.31
CA PRO A 438 18.54 -14.99 10.85
C PRO A 438 18.43 -15.00 12.39
N ARG A 439 19.35 -14.32 13.09
CA ARG A 439 19.30 -14.15 14.55
C ARG A 439 18.12 -13.29 15.02
N TYR A 440 17.71 -12.32 14.23
CA TYR A 440 16.63 -11.39 14.57
C TYR A 440 15.23 -11.99 14.34
N ASN A 441 15.07 -12.81 13.30
CA ASN A 441 13.84 -13.61 13.12
C ASN A 441 13.55 -14.46 14.37
N LYS A 442 14.58 -15.05 15.00
CA LYS A 442 14.42 -15.79 16.27
C LYS A 442 13.94 -14.89 17.42
N THR A 443 14.48 -13.67 17.55
CA THR A 443 14.04 -12.71 18.57
C THR A 443 12.59 -12.25 18.35
N MET A 444 12.16 -12.06 17.11
CA MET A 444 10.78 -11.70 16.77
C MET A 444 9.80 -12.83 17.08
N VAL A 445 10.19 -14.08 16.83
CA VAL A 445 9.42 -15.26 17.28
C VAL A 445 9.31 -15.27 18.81
N ALA A 446 10.41 -15.11 19.54
CA ALA A 446 10.37 -15.09 21.00
C ALA A 446 9.47 -13.97 21.54
N LEU A 447 9.53 -12.77 20.96
CA LEU A 447 8.63 -11.68 21.31
C LEU A 447 7.16 -11.99 21.03
N SER A 448 6.85 -12.68 19.92
CA SER A 448 5.48 -13.08 19.59
C SER A 448 4.91 -14.06 20.61
N ILE A 449 5.73 -15.02 21.07
CA ILE A 449 5.33 -16.02 22.07
C ILE A 449 5.10 -15.33 23.43
N ILE A 450 6.03 -14.46 23.85
CA ILE A 450 5.88 -13.67 25.08
C ILE A 450 4.60 -12.83 25.00
N PHE A 451 4.38 -12.13 23.89
CA PHE A 451 3.20 -11.30 23.69
C PHE A 451 1.89 -12.07 23.86
N LEU A 452 1.74 -13.20 23.16
CA LEU A 452 0.53 -14.03 23.24
C LEU A 452 0.35 -14.60 24.65
N SER A 453 1.44 -15.04 25.28
CA SER A 453 1.41 -15.60 26.63
C SER A 453 1.01 -14.55 27.66
N THR A 454 1.56 -13.33 27.58
CA THR A 454 1.18 -12.22 28.46
C THR A 454 -0.26 -11.77 28.23
N ASN A 455 -0.73 -11.73 26.97
CA ASN A 455 -2.13 -11.43 26.68
C ASN A 455 -3.07 -12.45 27.30
N TRP A 456 -2.82 -13.73 27.06
CA TRP A 456 -3.62 -14.81 27.62
C TRP A 456 -3.62 -14.77 29.16
N LEU A 457 -2.43 -14.66 29.77
CA LEU A 457 -2.26 -14.66 31.22
C LEU A 457 -2.92 -13.44 31.90
N PHE A 458 -2.63 -12.21 31.45
CA PHE A 458 -3.17 -11.02 32.11
C PHE A 458 -4.67 -10.90 31.92
N THR A 459 -5.19 -11.31 30.75
CA THR A 459 -6.63 -11.31 30.51
C THR A 459 -7.34 -12.32 31.41
N MET A 460 -6.73 -13.49 31.63
CA MET A 460 -7.27 -14.46 32.60
C MET A 460 -7.28 -13.90 34.03
N LEU A 461 -6.26 -13.12 34.42
CA LEU A 461 -6.12 -12.62 35.80
C LEU A 461 -6.99 -11.38 36.10
N VAL A 462 -7.09 -10.44 35.16
CA VAL A 462 -7.69 -9.10 35.40
C VAL A 462 -8.66 -8.69 34.28
N GLY A 463 -9.12 -9.63 33.46
CA GLY A 463 -10.10 -9.38 32.39
C GLY A 463 -9.61 -8.40 31.32
N SER A 464 -10.51 -7.56 30.81
CA SER A 464 -10.23 -6.56 29.77
C SER A 464 -9.13 -5.56 30.16
N VAL A 465 -9.00 -5.19 31.44
CA VAL A 465 -7.90 -4.33 31.91
C VAL A 465 -6.55 -5.04 31.74
N GLY A 466 -6.49 -6.32 32.07
CA GLY A 466 -5.30 -7.15 31.87
C GLY A 466 -4.90 -7.23 30.39
N PHE A 467 -5.87 -7.33 29.48
CA PHE A 467 -5.63 -7.32 28.03
C PHE A 467 -5.00 -6.00 27.56
N ILE A 468 -5.50 -4.85 28.03
CA ILE A 468 -4.94 -3.53 27.72
C ILE A 468 -3.49 -3.42 28.24
N LEU A 469 -3.25 -3.85 29.48
CA LEU A 469 -1.90 -3.83 30.09
C LEU A 469 -0.92 -4.73 29.34
N ALA A 470 -1.35 -5.90 28.88
CA ALA A 470 -0.53 -6.81 28.09
C ALA A 470 -0.09 -6.18 26.75
N ASN A 471 -0.98 -5.40 26.11
CA ASN A 471 -0.65 -4.65 24.90
C ASN A 471 0.34 -3.52 25.15
N CYS A 472 0.19 -2.78 26.26
CA CYS A 472 1.18 -1.80 26.69
C CYS A 472 2.55 -2.44 26.95
N PHE A 473 2.57 -3.60 27.63
CA PHE A 473 3.79 -4.37 27.88
C PHE A 473 4.48 -4.84 26.60
N ASN A 474 3.72 -5.28 25.60
CA ASN A 474 4.24 -5.64 24.28
C ASN A 474 4.93 -4.47 23.60
N MET A 475 4.27 -3.30 23.56
CA MET A 475 4.83 -2.10 22.95
C MET A 475 6.09 -1.65 23.70
N ALA A 476 6.07 -1.64 25.03
CA ALA A 476 7.24 -1.32 25.85
C ALA A 476 8.41 -2.26 25.57
N THR A 477 8.16 -3.58 25.55
CA THR A 477 9.20 -4.59 25.25
C THR A 477 9.78 -4.40 23.85
N ARG A 478 8.93 -4.11 22.86
CA ARG A 478 9.37 -3.81 21.50
C ARG A 478 10.25 -2.56 21.47
N ILE A 479 9.88 -1.48 22.16
CA ILE A 479 10.68 -0.25 22.26
C ILE A 479 12.03 -0.54 22.92
N VAL A 480 12.04 -1.22 24.08
CA VAL A 480 13.26 -1.59 24.80
C VAL A 480 14.20 -2.42 23.93
N GLN A 481 13.70 -3.45 23.25
CA GLN A 481 14.52 -4.24 22.35
C GLN A 481 15.09 -3.41 21.19
N SER A 482 14.33 -2.45 20.70
CA SER A 482 14.77 -1.58 19.62
C SER A 482 15.89 -0.64 20.10
N ILE A 483 15.76 -0.07 21.30
CA ILE A 483 16.80 0.72 21.97
C ILE A 483 18.06 -0.13 22.18
N ARG A 484 17.93 -1.36 22.71
CA ARG A 484 19.07 -2.27 22.92
C ARG A 484 19.80 -2.59 21.61
N PHE A 485 19.06 -2.83 20.54
CA PHE A 485 19.65 -3.10 19.22
C PHE A 485 20.44 -1.89 18.70
N ILE A 486 19.89 -0.68 18.82
CA ILE A 486 20.58 0.54 18.39
C ILE A 486 21.86 0.75 19.19
N ARG A 487 21.77 0.70 20.53
CA ARG A 487 22.96 0.88 21.39
C ARG A 487 24.04 -0.12 21.08
N PHE A 488 23.67 -1.36 20.78
CA PHE A 488 24.61 -2.39 20.40
C PHE A 488 25.25 -2.10 19.02
N ARG A 489 24.46 -1.70 18.03
CA ARG A 489 24.93 -1.44 16.66
C ARG A 489 25.83 -0.19 16.56
N TYR A 490 25.53 0.86 17.33
CA TYR A 490 26.27 2.13 17.32
C TYR A 490 27.30 2.24 18.46
N LYS A 491 27.57 1.15 19.18
CA LYS A 491 28.52 1.13 20.32
C LYS A 491 29.92 1.60 19.94
N HIS A 492 30.33 1.35 18.68
CA HIS A 492 31.67 1.64 18.16
C HIS A 492 31.71 2.82 17.19
N SER A 493 30.57 3.47 16.93
CA SER A 493 30.51 4.72 16.19
C SER A 493 30.56 5.90 17.17
N GLY A 494 31.20 7.01 16.80
CA GLY A 494 31.15 8.26 17.57
C GLY A 494 29.75 8.94 17.58
N PHE A 495 28.76 8.32 16.95
CA PHE A 495 27.42 8.83 16.75
C PHE A 495 26.40 8.11 17.67
N ASP A 496 25.64 8.86 18.48
CA ASP A 496 24.55 8.34 19.33
C ASP A 496 23.17 8.74 18.76
N PRO A 497 22.54 7.89 17.95
CA PRO A 497 21.21 8.15 17.37
C PRO A 497 20.08 8.20 18.39
N LEU A 498 20.27 7.78 19.65
CA LEU A 498 19.21 7.79 20.66
C LEU A 498 19.14 9.12 21.43
N ARG A 499 20.07 10.03 21.17
CA ARG A 499 20.16 11.32 21.84
C ARG A 499 19.01 12.23 21.37
N GLY A 500 18.06 12.50 22.27
CA GLY A 500 16.86 13.30 21.97
C GLY A 500 15.57 12.48 21.86
N LEU A 501 15.60 11.16 22.09
CA LEU A 501 14.39 10.31 22.06
C LEU A 501 13.39 10.64 23.18
N ILE A 502 13.86 11.19 24.31
CA ILE A 502 12.99 11.57 25.42
C ILE A 502 12.33 12.90 25.06
N PRO A 503 10.99 12.98 25.05
CA PRO A 503 10.28 14.23 24.79
C PRO A 503 10.74 15.30 25.76
N GLY A 504 10.72 16.55 25.33
CA GLY A 504 11.13 17.63 26.19
C GLY A 504 10.27 17.75 27.46
N LYS A 505 10.82 18.46 28.46
CA LYS A 505 10.26 18.53 29.82
C LYS A 505 8.90 19.23 29.81
N LEU A 506 8.73 20.25 28.97
CA LEU A 506 7.48 21.04 28.93
C LEU A 506 6.32 20.20 28.42
N PHE A 507 6.53 19.50 27.30
CA PHE A 507 5.58 18.58 26.71
C PHE A 507 5.22 17.45 27.69
N SER A 508 6.23 16.82 28.30
CA SER A 508 6.01 15.72 29.26
C SER A 508 5.18 16.16 30.47
N ILE A 509 5.47 17.34 31.04
CA ILE A 509 4.70 17.91 32.16
C ILE A 509 3.27 18.25 31.71
N SER A 510 3.11 18.86 30.54
CA SER A 510 1.78 19.21 30.01
C SER A 510 0.91 17.97 29.80
N LEU A 511 1.50 16.85 29.38
CA LEU A 511 0.82 15.58 29.19
C LEU A 511 0.36 14.96 30.52
N LEU A 512 1.20 15.04 31.56
CA LEU A 512 0.83 14.59 32.91
C LEU A 512 -0.30 15.45 33.50
N ILE A 513 -0.22 16.77 33.35
CA ILE A 513 -1.29 17.68 33.81
C ILE A 513 -2.58 17.40 33.06
N SER A 514 -2.53 17.25 31.73
CA SER A 514 -3.67 16.88 30.89
C SER A 514 -4.33 15.58 31.36
N LEU A 515 -3.52 14.55 31.68
CA LEU A 515 -4.02 13.29 32.22
C LEU A 515 -4.76 13.50 33.56
N VAL A 516 -4.17 14.24 34.49
CA VAL A 516 -4.81 14.51 35.78
C VAL A 516 -6.12 15.29 35.60
N VAL A 517 -6.12 16.35 34.78
CA VAL A 517 -7.30 17.19 34.53
C VAL A 517 -8.42 16.38 33.86
N THR A 518 -8.10 15.53 32.89
CA THR A 518 -9.10 14.70 32.21
C THR A 518 -9.70 13.63 33.12
N VAL A 519 -8.89 13.00 33.98
CA VAL A 519 -9.37 12.06 35.02
C VAL A 519 -10.27 12.76 36.03
N LEU A 520 -9.88 13.94 36.53
CA LEU A 520 -10.72 14.72 37.44
C LEU A 520 -12.01 15.17 36.76
N SER A 521 -11.94 15.57 35.49
CA SER A 521 -13.12 15.94 34.71
C SER A 521 -14.05 14.75 34.50
N GLU A 522 -13.52 13.54 34.32
CA GLU A 522 -14.34 12.33 34.24
C GLU A 522 -15.09 12.13 35.56
N TYR A 523 -14.39 12.19 36.69
CA TYR A 523 -14.98 11.98 38.01
C TYR A 523 -16.05 13.03 38.37
N PHE A 524 -15.81 14.31 38.07
CA PHE A 524 -16.71 15.40 38.51
C PHE A 524 -17.76 15.83 37.47
N LEU A 525 -17.44 15.80 36.17
CA LEU A 525 -18.26 16.43 35.12
C LEU A 525 -18.94 15.42 34.20
N TYR A 526 -18.46 14.17 34.11
CA TYR A 526 -18.93 13.22 33.11
C TYR A 526 -20.41 12.87 33.27
N GLU A 527 -20.83 12.54 34.50
CA GLU A 527 -22.23 12.21 34.82
C GLU A 527 -23.16 13.41 34.60
N THR A 528 -22.68 14.61 34.89
CA THR A 528 -23.46 15.85 34.71
C THR A 528 -23.61 16.20 33.23
N SER A 529 -22.53 16.09 32.45
CA SER A 529 -22.54 16.38 31.02
C SER A 529 -21.30 15.84 30.31
N LYS A 530 -21.53 14.85 29.45
CA LYS A 530 -20.51 14.29 28.55
C LYS A 530 -19.90 15.34 27.62
N LEU A 531 -20.67 16.38 27.26
CA LEU A 531 -20.20 17.47 26.41
C LEU A 531 -19.14 18.32 27.11
N TYR A 532 -19.34 18.65 28.40
CA TYR A 532 -18.34 19.43 29.15
C TYR A 532 -17.05 18.64 29.36
N HIS A 533 -17.13 17.35 29.68
CA HIS A 533 -15.95 16.50 29.75
C HIS A 533 -15.18 16.48 28.42
N PHE A 534 -15.89 16.33 27.29
CA PHE A 534 -15.28 16.38 25.97
C PHE A 534 -14.59 17.73 25.70
N LEU A 535 -15.22 18.86 26.06
CA LEU A 535 -14.63 20.19 25.89
C LEU A 535 -13.37 20.38 26.75
N VAL A 536 -13.35 19.88 27.99
CA VAL A 536 -12.15 19.87 28.83
C VAL A 536 -11.02 19.09 28.15
N GLY A 537 -11.32 17.89 27.63
CA GLY A 537 -10.38 17.10 26.84
C GLY A 537 -9.84 17.85 25.62
N ALA A 538 -10.70 18.55 24.88
CA ALA A 538 -10.31 19.34 23.72
C ALA A 538 -9.37 20.51 24.10
N VAL A 539 -9.64 21.21 25.20
CA VAL A 539 -8.76 22.27 25.70
C VAL A 539 -7.41 21.70 26.14
N CYS A 540 -7.41 20.61 26.91
CA CYS A 540 -6.20 19.91 27.32
C CYS A 540 -5.36 19.46 26.11
N PHE A 541 -6.01 18.95 25.05
CA PHE A 541 -5.35 18.59 23.80
C PHE A 541 -4.68 19.80 23.12
N LEU A 542 -5.39 20.92 22.97
CA LEU A 542 -4.84 22.14 22.37
C LEU A 542 -3.64 22.68 23.17
N LEU A 543 -3.69 22.61 24.50
CA LEU A 543 -2.59 23.03 25.37
C LEU A 543 -1.36 22.12 25.20
N VAL A 544 -1.55 20.80 25.18
CA VAL A 544 -0.46 19.84 24.94
C VAL A 544 0.17 20.06 23.57
N VAL A 545 -0.64 20.29 22.53
CA VAL A 545 -0.16 20.61 21.18
C VAL A 545 0.61 21.94 21.16
N ALA A 546 0.13 22.98 21.86
CA ALA A 546 0.84 24.25 21.95
C ALA A 546 2.18 24.12 22.69
N CYS A 547 2.23 23.34 23.78
CA CYS A 547 3.47 23.01 24.48
C CYS A 547 4.44 22.25 23.58
N TRP A 548 3.95 21.27 22.82
CA TRP A 548 4.74 20.53 21.84
C TRP A 548 5.32 21.46 20.76
N ILE A 549 4.50 22.31 20.14
CA ILE A 549 4.92 23.29 19.12
C ILE A 549 6.00 24.23 19.66
N LYS A 550 5.86 24.67 20.91
CA LYS A 550 6.80 25.58 21.57
C LYS A 550 8.15 24.92 21.87
N GLU A 551 8.14 23.63 22.17
CA GLU A 551 9.36 22.86 22.48
C GLU A 551 10.06 22.38 21.19
N GLU A 552 9.30 22.08 20.15
CA GLU A 552 9.76 21.57 18.86
C GLU A 552 9.79 22.66 17.76
N LYS A 553 10.40 23.81 18.07
CA LYS A 553 10.42 24.98 17.17
C LYS A 553 11.08 24.75 15.81
N GLU A 554 11.92 23.73 15.68
CA GLU A 554 12.61 23.37 14.44
C GLU A 554 11.77 22.42 13.57
N LEU A 555 10.92 21.58 14.16
CA LEU A 555 10.08 20.62 13.44
C LEU A 555 8.81 21.23 12.87
N VAL A 556 8.21 22.20 13.56
CA VAL A 556 6.95 22.80 13.14
C VAL A 556 7.07 23.51 11.79
N PRO A 557 8.12 24.32 11.52
CA PRO A 557 8.36 24.91 10.20
C PRO A 557 8.60 23.86 9.11
N LEU A 558 9.32 22.77 9.43
CA LEU A 558 9.56 21.64 8.51
C LEU A 558 8.27 20.90 8.13
N ILE A 559 7.38 20.69 9.10
CA ILE A 559 6.08 20.06 8.83
C ILE A 559 5.19 21.01 8.04
N MET A 560 5.19 22.30 8.39
CA MET A 560 4.44 23.33 7.67
C MET A 560 4.91 23.53 6.23
N SER A 561 6.22 23.42 5.95
CA SER A 561 6.74 23.51 4.58
C SER A 561 6.29 22.34 3.70
N LYS A 562 6.08 21.14 4.27
CA LYS A 562 5.51 19.98 3.56
C LYS A 562 4.00 20.05 3.36
N ILE A 563 3.27 20.75 4.24
CA ILE A 563 1.81 20.91 4.15
C ILE A 563 1.46 22.08 3.22
N ARG A 564 2.30 23.12 3.16
CA ARG A 564 2.09 24.26 2.28
C ARG A 564 2.35 23.81 0.83
N PRO A 565 1.43 24.06 -0.13
CA PRO A 565 1.69 23.77 -1.52
C PRO A 565 2.95 24.54 -1.95
N ALA A 566 3.81 23.92 -2.76
CA ALA A 566 4.91 24.60 -3.42
C ALA A 566 4.34 25.86 -4.07
N ALA A 567 4.61 27.02 -3.47
CA ALA A 567 4.20 28.28 -4.04
C ALA A 567 4.89 28.34 -5.40
N LYS A 568 4.12 28.70 -6.44
CA LYS A 568 4.65 28.97 -7.76
C LYS A 568 5.81 29.96 -7.59
N THR A 569 7.02 29.50 -7.82
CA THR A 569 8.10 30.38 -8.26
C THR A 569 7.69 30.84 -9.65
N GLU A 570 7.22 32.08 -9.72
CA GLU A 570 6.97 32.80 -10.99
C GLU A 570 8.27 33.04 -11.75
#